data_AF-A0A060YU49-F1
#
_entry.id   AF-A0A060YU49-F1
#
_cell.length_a   1.000
_cell.length_b   1.000
_cell.length_c   1.000
_cell.angle_alpha   90.00
_cell.angle_beta   90.00
_cell.angle_gamma   90.00
#
_symmetry.space_group_name_H-M   'P 1'
#
loop_
_entity.id
_entity.type
_entity.pdbx_description
1 polymer ?
#
loop_
_entity_poly.entity_id
_entity_poly.type
_entity_poly.pdbx_seq_one_letter_code
_entity_poly.pdbx_strand_id
1 'polypeptide(L)'
;MRGWRLERADQEEVTSVLNPSSNTVVADIQELPGTTQLLHWVAPPSYLGDRVSSYGGYLTYQAKSFGIPSEGMSLLDRRPDVLLSGKEMALVHMAPKTPEPDRLHQGRVQLVEGNWRHAGTNRPVSREDLMVVLAGLVALRVRALYFTQSQRLSLGEVGLEEATDTGSGGPASTVEQCACSPLYRGDSCQV
;
A
#
# COMPACT_ATOMS: atom_id res chain seq x y z
N MET A 1 -2.79 11.95 4.52
CA MET A 1 -3.35 10.80 5.27
C MET A 1 -4.88 10.79 5.47
N ARG A 2 -5.65 11.82 5.10
CA ARG A 2 -7.12 11.79 5.24
C ARG A 2 -7.74 10.64 4.43
N GLY A 3 -8.66 9.89 5.03
CA GLY A 3 -9.45 8.83 4.37
C GLY A 3 -8.83 7.42 4.39
N TRP A 4 -7.61 7.27 4.91
CA TRP A 4 -7.09 5.96 5.28
C TRP A 4 -7.88 5.40 6.46
N ARG A 5 -8.27 4.13 6.37
CA ARG A 5 -9.06 3.42 7.39
C ARG A 5 -8.51 2.02 7.64
N LEU A 6 -8.82 1.45 8.80
CA LEU A 6 -8.42 0.09 9.15
C LEU A 6 -9.58 -0.86 8.86
N GLU A 7 -9.35 -1.93 8.09
CA GLU A 7 -10.34 -2.96 7.80
C GLU A 7 -9.86 -4.34 8.25
N ARG A 8 -10.82 -5.16 8.69
CA ARG A 8 -10.67 -6.60 8.92
C ARG A 8 -10.78 -7.40 7.61
N ALA A 9 -10.55 -8.71 7.70
CA ALA A 9 -10.62 -9.62 6.55
C ALA A 9 -12.01 -9.68 5.90
N ASP A 10 -13.06 -9.53 6.71
CA ASP A 10 -14.48 -9.50 6.33
C ASP A 10 -14.93 -8.11 5.86
N GLN A 11 -13.98 -7.18 5.65
CA GLN A 11 -14.23 -5.80 5.24
C GLN A 11 -14.97 -4.95 6.28
N GLU A 12 -15.06 -5.42 7.52
CA GLU A 12 -15.56 -4.59 8.62
C GLU A 12 -14.51 -3.53 9.00
N GLU A 13 -14.96 -2.29 9.11
CA GLU A 13 -14.10 -1.17 9.48
C GLU A 13 -13.87 -1.14 11.00
N VAL A 14 -12.60 -0.97 11.38
CA VAL A 14 -12.19 -0.75 12.76
C VAL A 14 -12.01 0.74 12.99
N THR A 15 -12.56 1.24 14.09
CA THR A 15 -12.47 2.65 14.49
C THR A 15 -11.01 3.11 14.48
N SER A 16 -10.75 4.16 13.69
CA SER A 16 -9.43 4.76 13.57
C SER A 16 -9.54 6.29 13.53
N VAL A 17 -8.51 6.96 14.03
CA VAL A 17 -8.48 8.42 14.19
C VAL A 17 -7.25 8.97 13.49
N LEU A 18 -7.46 9.96 12.61
CA LEU A 18 -6.39 10.75 12.01
C LEU A 18 -5.88 11.76 13.04
N ASN A 19 -4.59 11.71 13.34
CA ASN A 19 -3.87 12.77 14.02
C ASN A 19 -3.24 13.72 12.98
N PRO A 20 -3.75 14.96 12.81
CA PRO A 20 -3.25 15.89 11.81
C PRO A 20 -1.85 16.42 12.11
N SER A 21 -1.43 16.49 13.37
CA SER A 21 -0.13 17.07 13.74
C SER A 21 1.04 16.17 13.36
N SER A 22 0.87 14.85 13.51
CA SER A 22 1.84 13.84 13.09
C SER A 22 1.57 13.27 11.69
N ASN A 23 0.47 13.66 11.04
CA ASN A 23 0.01 13.07 9.78
C ASN A 23 0.00 11.53 9.84
N THR A 24 -0.61 10.97 10.88
CA THR A 24 -0.74 9.53 11.12
C THR A 24 -2.19 9.16 11.44
N VAL A 25 -2.63 7.99 10.99
CA VAL A 25 -3.88 7.38 11.40
C VAL A 25 -3.57 6.31 12.44
N VAL A 26 -4.33 6.29 13.54
CA VAL A 26 -4.13 5.38 14.68
C VAL A 26 -5.43 4.64 14.97
N ALA A 27 -5.35 3.34 15.23
CA ALA A 27 -6.47 2.52 15.66
C ALA A 27 -6.14 1.81 16.97
N ASP A 28 -7.12 1.78 17.88
CA ASP A 28 -7.07 0.92 19.06
C ASP A 28 -7.67 -0.45 18.72
N ILE A 29 -6.98 -1.51 19.10
CA ILE A 29 -7.37 -2.88 18.77
C ILE A 29 -7.44 -3.79 20.00
N GLN A 30 -7.30 -3.25 21.22
CA GLN A 30 -7.33 -4.04 22.45
C GLN A 30 -8.66 -4.76 22.67
N GLU A 31 -9.76 -4.14 22.23
CA GLU A 31 -11.12 -4.68 22.37
C GLU A 31 -11.50 -5.68 21.27
N LEU A 32 -10.65 -5.85 20.24
CA LEU A 32 -10.94 -6.75 19.14
C LEU A 32 -10.66 -8.21 19.55
N PRO A 33 -11.50 -9.18 19.15
CA PRO A 33 -11.32 -10.59 19.53
C PRO A 33 -10.00 -11.19 19.02
N GLY A 34 -9.18 -11.78 19.89
CA GLY A 34 -7.80 -12.20 19.59
C GLY A 34 -7.59 -13.30 18.54
N THR A 35 -8.64 -13.82 17.88
CA THR A 35 -8.53 -14.86 16.86
C THR A 35 -8.19 -14.27 15.48
N THR A 36 -7.05 -14.69 14.91
CA THR A 36 -6.66 -14.58 13.49
C THR A 36 -7.03 -13.25 12.81
N GLN A 37 -6.71 -12.12 13.44
CA GLN A 37 -7.01 -10.81 12.88
C GLN A 37 -6.09 -10.52 11.69
N LEU A 38 -6.65 -10.54 10.49
CA LEU A 38 -6.01 -9.98 9.31
C LEU A 38 -6.49 -8.52 9.19
N LEU A 39 -5.65 -7.59 9.62
CA LEU A 39 -5.94 -6.16 9.59
C LEU A 39 -5.13 -5.49 8.49
N HIS A 40 -5.80 -4.67 7.70
CA HIS A 40 -5.18 -3.87 6.65
C HIS A 40 -5.60 -2.42 6.75
N TRP A 41 -4.64 -1.53 6.57
CA TRP A 41 -4.92 -0.17 6.21
C TRP A 41 -5.36 -0.10 4.75
N VAL A 42 -6.50 0.49 4.50
CA VAL A 42 -7.09 0.61 3.17
C VAL A 42 -7.00 2.04 2.69
N ALA A 43 -6.46 2.19 1.48
CA ALA A 43 -6.25 3.49 0.89
C ALA A 43 -7.58 4.18 0.56
N PRO A 44 -7.63 5.52 0.67
CA PRO A 44 -8.76 6.30 0.18
C PRO A 44 -8.81 6.34 -1.35
N PRO A 45 -9.95 6.78 -1.94
CA PRO A 45 -10.10 6.92 -3.39
C PRO A 45 -9.02 7.76 -4.08
N SER A 46 -8.37 8.67 -3.35
CA SER A 46 -7.28 9.50 -3.89
C SER A 46 -6.02 8.73 -4.30
N TYR A 47 -5.88 7.45 -3.92
CA TYR A 47 -4.78 6.56 -4.35
C TYR A 47 -5.23 5.57 -5.43
N LEU A 48 -6.51 5.59 -5.83
CA LEU A 48 -7.12 4.60 -6.72
C LEU A 48 -7.34 5.21 -8.12
N GLY A 49 -7.82 4.40 -9.06
CA GLY A 49 -8.04 4.81 -10.45
C GLY A 49 -6.84 4.51 -11.36
N ASP A 50 -6.62 5.36 -12.36
CA ASP A 50 -5.44 5.26 -13.23
C ASP A 50 -4.18 5.74 -12.50
N ARG A 51 -3.22 4.83 -12.33
CA ARG A 51 -1.93 5.00 -11.65
C ARG A 51 -0.78 4.48 -12.51
N VAL A 52 -0.95 4.45 -13.84
CA VAL A 52 0.12 4.04 -14.77
C VAL A 52 1.35 4.93 -14.63
N SER A 53 1.16 6.22 -14.36
CA SER A 53 2.25 7.17 -14.11
C SER A 53 3.08 6.85 -12.86
N SER A 54 2.59 6.00 -11.96
CA SER A 54 3.36 5.51 -10.81
C SER A 54 4.34 4.38 -11.15
N TYR A 55 4.28 3.82 -12.37
CA TYR A 55 5.16 2.74 -12.79
C TYR A 55 6.64 3.18 -12.76
N GLY A 56 7.46 2.40 -12.06
CA GLY A 56 8.86 2.73 -11.78
C GLY A 56 9.09 3.62 -10.55
N GLY A 57 8.04 4.28 -10.04
CA GLY A 57 8.07 5.03 -8.78
C GLY A 57 7.99 4.15 -7.53
N TYR A 58 7.91 4.78 -6.35
CA TYR A 58 7.82 4.09 -5.07
C TYR A 58 6.49 4.31 -4.35
N LEU A 59 5.99 3.24 -3.73
CA LEU A 59 5.07 3.32 -2.60
C LEU A 59 5.89 3.31 -1.30
N THR A 60 5.70 4.33 -0.47
CA THR A 60 6.36 4.47 0.84
C THR A 60 5.31 4.62 1.93
N TYR A 61 5.62 4.13 3.14
CA TYR A 61 4.77 4.29 4.31
C TYR A 61 5.54 4.11 5.61
N GLN A 62 5.01 4.65 6.69
CA GLN A 62 5.45 4.39 8.05
C GLN A 62 4.40 3.60 8.82
N ALA A 63 4.77 2.44 9.36
CA ALA A 63 3.88 1.59 10.15
C ALA A 63 4.46 1.33 11.54
N LYS A 64 3.60 1.22 12.56
CA LYS A 64 4.01 0.81 13.91
C LYS A 64 2.90 0.01 14.59
N SER A 65 3.29 -1.08 15.26
CA SER A 65 2.44 -1.80 16.21
C SER A 65 2.87 -1.43 17.62
N PHE A 66 2.00 -0.79 18.40
CA PHE A 66 2.26 -0.41 19.77
C PHE A 66 1.97 -1.57 20.72
N GLY A 67 2.86 -1.79 21.67
CA GLY A 67 2.69 -2.78 22.73
C GLY A 67 3.94 -2.82 23.61
N ILE A 68 4.04 -3.83 24.44
CA ILE A 68 5.15 -3.98 25.39
C ILE A 68 5.93 -5.24 25.00
N PRO A 69 7.10 -5.13 24.32
CA PRO A 69 7.84 -6.29 23.85
C PRO A 69 8.19 -7.30 24.96
N SER A 70 8.46 -6.82 26.18
CA SER A 70 8.74 -7.67 27.34
C SER A 70 7.52 -8.45 27.85
N GLU A 71 6.30 -8.09 27.43
CA GLU A 71 5.06 -8.81 27.74
C GLU A 71 4.70 -9.86 26.67
N GLY A 72 5.66 -10.22 25.81
CA GLY A 72 5.53 -11.37 24.91
C GLY A 72 4.99 -11.05 23.53
N MET A 73 5.21 -9.84 23.01
CA MET A 73 4.92 -9.55 21.59
C MET A 73 5.72 -10.50 20.70
N SER A 74 5.02 -11.31 19.91
CA SER A 74 5.60 -12.26 18.97
C SER A 74 5.11 -11.97 17.56
N LEU A 75 6.01 -12.17 16.58
CA LEU A 75 5.68 -11.95 15.18
C LEU A 75 4.62 -12.96 14.72
N LEU A 76 3.57 -12.47 14.05
CA LEU A 76 2.57 -13.30 13.38
C LEU A 76 3.14 -13.94 12.11
N ASP A 77 2.44 -14.93 11.56
CA ASP A 77 2.84 -15.57 10.31
C ASP A 77 3.18 -14.56 9.21
N ARG A 78 4.17 -14.94 8.39
CA ARG A 78 4.56 -14.14 7.22
C ARG A 78 3.40 -14.09 6.23
N ARG A 79 2.99 -12.87 5.89
CA ARG A 79 1.89 -12.55 4.96
C ARG A 79 2.35 -11.40 4.06
N PRO A 80 1.69 -11.19 2.92
CA PRO A 80 1.89 -9.98 2.12
C PRO A 80 1.81 -8.70 2.95
N ASP A 81 2.71 -7.77 2.64
CA ASP A 81 2.79 -6.45 3.27
C ASP A 81 1.96 -5.42 2.52
N VAL A 82 1.92 -5.54 1.19
CA VAL A 82 1.12 -4.67 0.33
C VAL A 82 0.31 -5.53 -0.64
N LEU A 83 -0.93 -5.14 -0.86
CA LEU A 83 -1.81 -5.71 -1.87
C LEU A 83 -2.32 -4.60 -2.78
N LEU A 84 -2.16 -4.83 -4.09
CA LEU A 84 -2.79 -4.05 -5.16
C LEU A 84 -3.84 -4.93 -5.81
N SER A 85 -4.98 -4.37 -6.18
CA SER A 85 -5.98 -5.08 -6.97
C SER A 85 -6.58 -4.17 -8.02
N GLY A 86 -6.80 -4.70 -9.21
CA GLY A 86 -7.46 -4.05 -10.33
C GLY A 86 -8.18 -5.09 -11.17
N LYS A 87 -9.41 -4.78 -11.63
CA LYS A 87 -10.30 -5.74 -12.31
C LYS A 87 -10.34 -7.10 -11.59
N GLU A 88 -9.93 -8.18 -12.26
CA GLU A 88 -9.92 -9.56 -11.75
C GLU A 88 -8.53 -10.02 -11.27
N MET A 89 -7.59 -9.09 -11.09
CA MET A 89 -6.21 -9.39 -10.74
C MET A 89 -5.80 -8.74 -9.42
N ALA A 90 -5.16 -9.53 -8.56
CA ALA A 90 -4.58 -9.05 -7.32
C ALA A 90 -3.08 -9.39 -7.26
N LEU A 91 -2.27 -8.39 -6.94
CA LEU A 91 -0.83 -8.46 -6.81
C LEU A 91 -0.44 -8.22 -5.36
N VAL A 92 0.53 -8.99 -4.88
CA VAL A 92 1.03 -8.91 -3.52
C VAL A 92 2.53 -8.66 -3.51
N HIS A 93 2.96 -7.85 -2.57
CA HIS A 93 4.35 -7.64 -2.23
C HIS A 93 4.65 -8.24 -0.86
N MET A 94 5.76 -8.96 -0.76
CA MET A 94 6.33 -9.41 0.51
C MET A 94 7.62 -8.64 0.77
N ALA A 95 7.64 -7.85 1.83
CA ALA A 95 8.82 -7.10 2.22
C ALA A 95 9.95 -8.07 2.62
N PRO A 96 11.21 -7.76 2.25
CA PRO A 96 12.35 -8.59 2.61
C PRO A 96 12.65 -8.50 4.11
N LYS A 97 12.44 -7.32 4.72
CA LYS A 97 12.68 -7.04 6.13
C LYS A 97 11.37 -6.94 6.89
N THR A 98 11.25 -7.74 7.94
CA THR A 98 10.12 -7.67 8.87
C THR A 98 10.26 -6.45 9.80
N PRO A 99 9.14 -5.81 10.19
CA PRO A 99 9.14 -4.80 11.26
C PRO A 99 9.72 -5.32 12.59
N GLU A 100 10.12 -4.40 13.46
CA GLU A 100 10.49 -4.69 14.86
C GLU A 100 9.30 -4.33 15.79
N PRO A 101 9.08 -5.06 16.89
CA PRO A 101 7.97 -4.80 17.80
C PRO A 101 8.14 -3.45 18.50
N ASP A 102 7.03 -2.71 18.66
CA ASP A 102 6.98 -1.35 19.23
C ASP A 102 7.96 -0.33 18.59
N ARG A 103 8.40 -0.57 17.35
CA ARG A 103 9.25 0.37 16.61
C ARG A 103 8.62 0.84 15.32
N LEU A 104 9.01 2.06 14.94
CA LEU A 104 8.60 2.64 13.67
C LEU A 104 9.28 1.88 12.53
N HIS A 105 8.47 1.33 11.63
CA HIS A 105 8.92 0.64 10.43
C HIS A 105 8.67 1.51 9.21
N GLN A 106 9.71 1.70 8.40
CA GLN A 106 9.61 2.38 7.10
C GLN A 106 9.50 1.33 5.99
N GLY A 107 8.30 1.21 5.43
CA GLY A 107 8.04 0.37 4.27
C GLY A 107 8.31 1.13 2.98
N ARG A 108 8.92 0.44 2.01
CA ARG A 108 9.20 0.98 0.68
C ARG A 108 9.20 -0.14 -0.35
N VAL A 109 8.43 0.03 -1.42
CA VAL A 109 8.40 -0.89 -2.55
C VAL A 109 8.34 -0.11 -3.86
N GLN A 110 9.17 -0.50 -4.83
CA GLN A 110 9.13 0.08 -6.18
C GLN A 110 8.06 -0.62 -7.02
N LEU A 111 7.30 0.15 -7.80
CA LEU A 111 6.28 -0.37 -8.71
C LEU A 111 6.90 -0.86 -10.02
N VAL A 112 7.61 -1.99 -9.90
CA VAL A 112 8.18 -2.78 -11.00
C VAL A 112 7.94 -4.26 -10.74
N GLU A 113 7.78 -5.03 -11.80
CA GLU A 113 7.31 -6.42 -11.85
C GLU A 113 8.02 -7.33 -10.85
N GLY A 114 9.34 -7.18 -10.73
CA GLY A 114 10.18 -8.03 -9.89
C GLY A 114 9.84 -7.98 -8.40
N ASN A 115 9.10 -6.96 -7.95
CA ASN A 115 8.68 -6.82 -6.55
C ASN A 115 7.31 -7.44 -6.26
N TRP A 116 6.58 -7.91 -7.26
CA TRP A 116 5.19 -8.33 -7.13
C TRP A 116 4.98 -9.79 -7.52
N ARG A 117 3.98 -10.41 -6.90
CA ARG A 117 3.50 -11.76 -7.21
C ARG A 117 1.99 -11.77 -7.31
N HIS A 118 1.43 -12.67 -8.11
CA HIS A 118 -0.03 -12.85 -8.15
C HIS A 118 -0.53 -13.44 -6.82
N ALA A 119 -1.53 -12.82 -6.20
CA ALA A 119 -2.00 -13.17 -4.85
C ALA A 119 -2.46 -14.64 -4.70
N GLY A 120 -3.11 -15.20 -5.72
CA GLY A 120 -3.67 -16.56 -5.67
C GLY A 120 -2.70 -17.67 -6.09
N THR A 121 -1.73 -17.38 -6.95
CA THR A 121 -0.83 -18.40 -7.54
C THR A 121 0.63 -18.24 -7.12
N ASN A 122 0.96 -17.12 -6.47
CA ASN A 122 2.32 -16.73 -6.10
C ASN A 122 3.31 -16.72 -7.29
N ARG A 123 2.82 -16.63 -8.52
CA ARG A 123 3.65 -16.58 -9.74
C ARG A 123 4.28 -15.18 -9.90
N PRO A 124 5.45 -15.08 -10.56
CA PRO A 124 6.02 -13.79 -10.95
C PRO A 124 5.02 -12.98 -11.79
N VAL A 125 5.01 -11.67 -11.59
CA VAL A 125 4.17 -10.71 -12.33
C VAL A 125 4.91 -10.27 -13.59
N SER A 126 4.20 -10.06 -14.70
CA SER A 126 4.76 -9.46 -15.91
C SER A 126 4.53 -7.94 -15.96
N ARG A 127 5.20 -7.25 -16.89
CA ARG A 127 5.02 -5.79 -17.07
C ARG A 127 3.58 -5.45 -17.42
N GLU A 128 3.02 -6.23 -18.34
CA GLU A 128 1.64 -6.08 -18.77
C GLU A 128 0.67 -6.26 -17.61
N ASP A 129 0.84 -7.30 -16.79
CA ASP A 129 -0.01 -7.55 -15.63
C ASP A 129 0.01 -6.38 -14.62
N LEU A 130 1.20 -5.88 -14.30
CA LEU A 130 1.34 -4.73 -13.39
C LEU A 130 0.69 -3.47 -13.99
N MET A 131 0.90 -3.22 -15.27
CA MET A 131 0.29 -2.07 -15.97
C MET A 131 -1.24 -2.18 -16.02
N VAL A 132 -1.80 -3.39 -16.21
CA VAL A 132 -3.26 -3.62 -16.17
C VAL A 132 -3.83 -3.28 -14.80
N VAL A 133 -3.14 -3.64 -13.72
CA VAL A 133 -3.58 -3.31 -12.36
C VAL A 133 -3.44 -1.82 -12.07
N LEU A 134 -2.36 -1.18 -12.52
CA LEU A 134 -2.15 0.26 -12.34
C LEU A 134 -3.12 1.12 -13.18
N ALA A 135 -3.47 0.72 -14.40
CA ALA A 135 -4.44 1.43 -15.24
C ALA A 135 -5.86 1.46 -14.67
N GLY A 136 -6.17 0.59 -13.72
CA GLY A 136 -7.47 0.52 -13.07
C GLY A 136 -7.35 0.01 -11.65
N LEU A 137 -6.58 0.71 -10.82
CA LEU A 137 -6.33 0.32 -9.45
C LEU A 137 -7.60 0.49 -8.62
N VAL A 138 -8.16 -0.62 -8.15
CA VAL A 138 -9.41 -0.70 -7.37
C VAL A 138 -9.13 -0.73 -5.87
N ALA A 139 -8.03 -1.33 -5.43
CA ALA A 139 -7.65 -1.30 -4.03
C ALA A 139 -6.13 -1.29 -3.85
N LEU A 140 -5.70 -0.49 -2.86
CA LEU A 140 -4.38 -0.48 -2.27
C LEU A 140 -4.56 -0.77 -0.78
N ARG A 141 -3.96 -1.86 -0.30
CA ARG A 141 -4.00 -2.28 1.10
C ARG A 141 -2.59 -2.46 1.63
N VAL A 142 -2.32 -1.95 2.83
CA VAL A 142 -1.06 -2.15 3.56
C VAL A 142 -1.36 -2.96 4.82
N ARG A 143 -0.59 -4.01 5.09
CA ARG A 143 -0.74 -4.82 6.30
C ARG A 143 -0.58 -3.94 7.54
N ALA A 144 -1.53 -4.05 8.46
CA ALA A 144 -1.55 -3.24 9.68
C ALA A 144 -1.00 -4.01 10.89
N LEU A 145 -1.35 -5.29 11.01
CA LEU A 145 -1.00 -6.11 12.18
C LEU A 145 0.14 -7.09 11.88
N TYR A 146 1.24 -6.91 12.60
CA TYR A 146 2.45 -7.73 12.48
C TYR A 146 2.71 -8.60 13.71
N PHE A 147 2.27 -8.18 14.89
CA PHE A 147 2.62 -8.81 16.16
C PHE A 147 1.39 -9.17 16.99
N THR A 148 1.48 -10.25 17.74
CA THR A 148 0.56 -10.55 18.85
C THR A 148 0.67 -9.49 19.95
N GLN A 149 -0.35 -9.42 20.82
CA GLN A 149 -0.39 -8.47 21.95
C GLN A 149 -0.19 -7.00 21.55
N SER A 150 -0.54 -6.67 20.30
CA SER A 150 -0.55 -5.28 19.82
C SER A 150 -1.77 -4.57 20.40
N GLN A 151 -1.55 -3.42 21.02
CA GLN A 151 -2.59 -2.61 21.65
C GLN A 151 -3.17 -1.60 20.65
N ARG A 152 -2.29 -0.93 19.92
CA ARG A 152 -2.64 0.08 18.91
C ARG A 152 -1.83 -0.13 17.65
N LEU A 153 -2.36 0.33 16.53
CA LEU A 153 -1.69 0.32 15.24
C LEU A 153 -1.64 1.74 14.69
N SER A 154 -0.57 2.10 13.99
CA SER A 154 -0.53 3.36 13.23
C SER A 154 0.01 3.19 11.83
N LEU A 155 -0.51 4.01 10.92
CA LEU A 155 0.03 4.25 9.59
C LEU A 155 0.26 5.75 9.39
N GLY A 156 1.39 6.12 8.81
CA GLY A 156 1.75 7.51 8.53
C GLY A 156 2.51 7.65 7.23
N GLU A 157 2.65 8.89 6.79
CA GLU A 157 3.52 9.28 5.67
C GLU A 157 3.39 8.40 4.42
N VAL A 158 2.16 8.00 4.07
CA VAL A 158 1.96 7.15 2.89
C VAL A 158 2.09 8.00 1.62
N GLY A 159 3.11 7.70 0.83
CA GLY A 159 3.39 8.33 -0.46
C GLY A 159 3.29 7.33 -1.59
N LEU A 160 2.67 7.74 -2.69
CA LEU A 160 2.72 7.04 -3.98
C LEU A 160 3.34 8.01 -4.97
N GLU A 161 4.55 7.70 -5.45
CA GLU A 161 5.23 8.53 -6.43
C GLU A 161 4.59 8.38 -7.81
N GLU A 162 4.44 9.50 -8.52
CA GLU A 162 3.84 9.56 -9.85
C GLU A 162 4.68 10.48 -10.73
N ALA A 163 4.88 10.08 -12.00
CA ALA A 163 5.46 10.94 -13.00
C ALA A 163 4.49 12.08 -13.35
N THR A 164 4.97 13.33 -13.26
CA THR A 164 4.21 14.53 -13.61
C THR A 164 5.12 15.57 -14.25
N ASP A 165 4.57 16.38 -15.16
CA ASP A 165 5.32 17.43 -15.86
C ASP A 165 5.83 18.54 -14.94
N THR A 166 5.17 18.73 -13.80
CA THR A 166 5.51 19.75 -12.79
C THR A 166 6.26 19.20 -11.59
N GLY A 167 6.66 17.92 -11.63
CA GLY A 167 7.33 17.25 -10.52
C GLY A 167 8.73 17.80 -10.26
N SER A 168 9.16 17.81 -9.00
CA SER A 168 10.53 18.19 -8.61
C SER A 168 11.50 16.99 -8.57
N GLY A 169 11.06 15.82 -9.02
CA GLY A 169 11.85 14.58 -9.03
C GLY A 169 12.79 14.47 -10.23
N GLY A 170 13.60 13.42 -10.26
CA GLY A 170 14.38 13.06 -11.45
C GLY A 170 13.48 12.62 -12.61
N PRO A 171 14.00 12.61 -13.86
CA PRO A 171 13.21 12.19 -15.02
C PRO A 171 12.70 10.76 -14.86
N ALA A 172 11.40 10.57 -15.10
CA ALA A 172 10.75 9.27 -15.10
C ALA A 172 11.01 8.54 -16.42
N SER A 173 12.17 7.88 -16.55
CA SER A 173 12.58 7.19 -17.78
C SER A 173 11.73 5.97 -18.14
N THR A 174 10.90 5.49 -17.21
CA THR A 174 10.03 4.32 -17.38
C THR A 174 8.61 4.68 -17.81
N VAL A 175 8.27 5.97 -17.84
CA VAL A 175 6.96 6.48 -18.29
C VAL A 175 7.16 7.16 -19.63
N GLU A 176 6.54 6.64 -20.67
CA GLU A 176 6.63 7.22 -22.01
C GLU A 176 5.71 8.44 -22.10
N GLN A 177 6.26 9.62 -22.36
CA GLN A 177 5.48 10.76 -22.83
C GLN A 177 5.24 10.59 -24.33
N CYS A 178 4.02 10.23 -24.72
CA CYS A 178 3.66 10.18 -26.14
C CYS A 178 3.45 11.60 -26.69
N ALA A 179 4.14 11.95 -27.77
CA ALA A 179 3.86 13.18 -28.52
C ALA A 179 2.57 12.99 -29.35
N CYS A 180 1.43 13.38 -28.80
CA CYS A 180 0.15 13.22 -29.46
C CYS A 180 -0.03 14.22 -30.61
N SER A 181 -0.55 13.73 -31.74
CA SER A 181 -1.02 14.57 -32.84
C SER A 181 -2.10 15.54 -32.34
N PRO A 182 -2.29 16.75 -32.92
CA PRO A 182 -3.26 17.75 -32.43
C PRO A 182 -4.72 17.28 -32.29
N LEU A 183 -5.07 16.10 -32.83
CA LEU A 183 -6.37 15.45 -32.69
C LEU A 183 -6.46 14.44 -31.53
N TYR A 184 -5.43 14.29 -30.71
CA TYR A 184 -5.36 13.35 -29.59
C TYR A 184 -4.74 14.02 -28.35
N ARG A 185 -5.29 13.75 -27.15
CA ARG A 185 -4.78 14.24 -25.87
C ARG A 185 -4.58 13.10 -24.86
N GLY A 186 -4.01 13.44 -23.70
CA GLY A 186 -3.74 12.53 -22.60
C GLY A 186 -2.39 11.84 -22.69
N ASP A 187 -1.92 11.31 -21.56
CA ASP A 187 -0.58 10.72 -21.38
C ASP A 187 -0.34 9.47 -22.26
N SER A 188 -1.38 8.96 -22.92
CA SER A 188 -1.32 7.86 -23.89
C SER A 188 -2.03 8.16 -25.21
N CYS A 189 -2.25 9.43 -25.56
CA CYS A 189 -2.94 9.84 -26.80
C CYS A 189 -4.32 9.22 -26.98
N GLN A 190 -5.13 9.29 -25.94
CA GLN A 190 -6.50 8.80 -25.92
C GLN A 190 -7.45 10.00 -26.01
N VAL A 191 -7.90 10.23 -27.26
CA VAL A 191 -8.89 11.20 -27.77
C VAL A 191 -8.48 12.66 -27.79
#